data_AF-A0A1I7T6M4-F1
#
_entry.id   AF-A0A1I7T6M4-F1
#
_cell.length_a   1.000
_cell.length_b   1.000
_cell.length_c   1.000
_cell.angle_alpha   90.00
_cell.angle_beta   90.00
_cell.angle_gamma   90.00
#
_symmetry.space_group_name_H-M   'P 1'
#
loop_
_entity.id
_entity.type
_entity.pdbx_description
1 polymer ?
#
loop_
_entity_poly.entity_id
_entity_poly.type
_entity_poly.pdbx_seq_one_letter_code
_entity_poly.pdbx_strand_id
1 'polypeptide(L)'
;MCLLDPSKVFYGFESEDYLPLSFGWESGPLLIGSVLVWHYLGLLNGGIICFVIERSIATLLSKDYETTPRRWLTVFLHILHHFNAIFMCLFFSFHVLPLNILLVFNAIGFAFIVPYIFFLRYYNEKERNKMRLAENITNHSLTAKFQTEENMRSMNIAARISIIVGVFDILFLVVIILATCQVPGAEIFFQATEVVLILNPLFLIPGIISSVAEWRNKFMEHLPITRLRIDPNHNPYIIPEHNHKRTAELPFSQLQACWI
;
A
#
# COMPACT_ATOMS: atom_id res chain seq x y z
N MET A 1 -12.80 -20.58 4.53
CA MET A 1 -14.12 -20.49 3.87
C MET A 1 -14.60 -21.90 3.58
N CYS A 2 -15.67 -22.33 4.25
CA CYS A 2 -16.16 -23.71 4.30
C CYS A 2 -17.33 -23.92 3.33
N LEU A 3 -17.41 -25.08 2.65
CA LEU A 3 -18.65 -25.49 2.00
C LEU A 3 -19.64 -25.91 3.09
N LEU A 4 -20.78 -25.23 3.15
CA LEU A 4 -21.83 -25.46 4.13
C LEU A 4 -22.62 -26.74 3.81
N ASP A 5 -23.04 -27.45 4.86
CA ASP A 5 -24.26 -28.26 4.82
C ASP A 5 -25.43 -27.31 4.50
N PRO A 6 -26.15 -27.48 3.37
CA PRO A 6 -27.22 -26.57 2.96
C PRO A 6 -28.39 -26.50 3.96
N SER A 7 -28.44 -27.39 4.95
CA SER A 7 -29.46 -27.41 6.00
C SER A 7 -29.11 -26.61 7.26
N LYS A 8 -27.86 -26.12 7.40
CA LYS A 8 -27.40 -25.37 8.58
C LYS A 8 -26.88 -24.00 8.16
N VAL A 9 -27.43 -22.95 8.76
CA VAL A 9 -26.92 -21.58 8.64
C VAL A 9 -25.92 -21.35 9.78
N PHE A 10 -24.64 -21.22 9.45
CA PHE A 10 -23.61 -20.87 10.43
C PHE A 10 -23.55 -19.36 10.57
N TYR A 11 -23.80 -18.87 11.79
CA TYR A 11 -23.66 -17.46 12.13
C TYR A 11 -22.30 -17.23 12.79
N GLY A 12 -21.45 -16.39 12.19
CA GLY A 12 -20.17 -15.96 12.77
C GLY A 12 -18.93 -16.33 11.94
N PHE A 13 -17.82 -15.65 12.20
CA PHE A 13 -16.51 -15.93 11.59
C PHE A 13 -15.83 -17.19 12.17
N GLU A 14 -16.26 -17.62 13.36
CA GLU A 14 -15.79 -18.81 14.05
C GLU A 14 -17.00 -19.56 14.57
N SER A 15 -17.09 -20.83 14.20
CA SER A 15 -18.00 -21.79 14.80
C SER A 15 -17.15 -22.89 15.41
N GLU A 16 -17.48 -23.36 16.61
CA GLU A 16 -16.82 -24.55 17.18
C GLU A 16 -17.07 -25.81 16.33
N ASP A 17 -18.11 -25.78 15.48
CA ASP A 17 -18.45 -26.83 14.53
C ASP A 17 -17.70 -26.64 13.20
N TYR A 18 -16.38 -26.87 13.23
CA TYR A 18 -15.61 -26.97 12.00
C TYR A 18 -15.99 -28.27 11.27
N LEU A 19 -16.59 -28.16 10.08
CA LEU A 19 -16.77 -29.31 9.21
C LEU A 19 -15.40 -29.81 8.74
N PRO A 20 -15.02 -31.07 9.04
CA PRO A 20 -13.75 -31.61 8.59
C PRO A 20 -13.75 -31.67 7.06
N LEU A 21 -12.87 -30.89 6.43
CA LEU A 21 -12.69 -30.95 4.99
C LEU A 21 -12.03 -32.29 4.65
N SER A 22 -12.75 -33.20 4.00
CA SER A 22 -12.12 -34.40 3.44
C SER A 22 -11.21 -33.97 2.31
N PHE A 23 -9.90 -34.25 2.44
CA PHE A 23 -8.93 -33.92 1.40
C PHE A 23 -9.23 -34.71 0.13
N GLY A 24 -9.87 -34.06 -0.85
CA GLY A 24 -10.30 -34.64 -2.11
C GLY A 24 -10.27 -33.63 -3.27
N TRP A 25 -10.50 -34.11 -4.48
CA TRP A 25 -10.47 -33.29 -5.71
C TRP A 25 -11.49 -32.14 -5.69
N GLU A 26 -12.61 -32.31 -5.01
CA GLU A 26 -13.66 -31.29 -4.87
C GLU A 26 -13.26 -30.15 -3.93
N SER A 27 -12.42 -30.44 -2.92
CA SER A 27 -11.92 -29.44 -1.96
C SER A 27 -10.67 -28.69 -2.42
N GLY A 28 -9.95 -29.20 -3.43
CA GLY A 28 -8.70 -28.62 -3.93
C GLY A 28 -8.85 -27.16 -4.38
N PRO A 29 -9.84 -26.82 -5.24
CA PRO A 29 -10.05 -25.45 -5.68
C PRO A 29 -10.31 -24.45 -4.54
N LEU A 30 -11.01 -24.88 -3.50
CA LEU A 30 -11.32 -24.03 -2.34
C LEU A 30 -10.09 -23.75 -1.48
N LEU A 31 -9.24 -24.77 -1.27
CA LEU A 31 -7.97 -24.59 -0.57
C LEU A 31 -7.06 -23.63 -1.35
N ILE A 32 -6.95 -23.82 -2.67
CA ILE A 32 -6.16 -22.94 -3.54
C ILE A 32 -6.70 -21.50 -3.47
N GLY A 33 -8.02 -21.31 -3.60
CA GLY A 33 -8.66 -20.00 -3.51
C GLY A 33 -8.36 -19.31 -2.18
N SER A 34 -8.50 -20.03 -1.06
CA SER A 34 -8.19 -19.51 0.28
C SER A 34 -6.73 -19.08 0.40
N VAL A 35 -5.78 -19.94 -0.02
CA VAL A 35 -4.35 -19.63 0.01
C VAL A 35 -4.04 -18.39 -0.84
N LEU A 36 -4.62 -18.28 -2.03
CA LEU A 36 -4.39 -17.14 -2.92
C LEU A 36 -4.91 -15.82 -2.30
N VAL A 37 -6.13 -15.83 -1.75
CA VAL A 37 -6.72 -14.63 -1.12
C VAL A 37 -5.91 -14.18 0.09
N TRP A 38 -5.57 -15.10 1.00
CA TRP A 38 -4.83 -14.72 2.21
C TRP A 38 -3.38 -14.34 1.92
N HIS A 39 -2.72 -15.01 0.97
CA HIS A 39 -1.39 -14.61 0.52
C HIS A 39 -1.41 -13.22 -0.13
N TYR A 40 -2.42 -12.93 -0.96
CA TYR A 40 -2.61 -11.60 -1.55
C TYR A 40 -2.78 -10.51 -0.49
N LEU A 41 -3.68 -10.71 0.49
CA LEU A 41 -3.89 -9.77 1.60
C LEU A 41 -2.62 -9.62 2.47
N GLY A 42 -1.87 -10.72 2.66
CA GLY A 42 -0.57 -10.70 3.31
C GLY A 42 0.46 -9.85 2.57
N LEU A 43 0.50 -9.93 1.24
CA LEU A 43 1.37 -9.07 0.42
C LEU A 43 0.98 -7.60 0.51
N LEU A 44 -0.31 -7.26 0.50
CA LEU A 44 -0.74 -5.86 0.66
C LEU A 44 -0.29 -5.27 2.00
N ASN A 45 -0.58 -5.99 3.09
CA ASN A 45 -0.20 -5.56 4.45
C ASN A 45 1.31 -5.54 4.65
N GLY A 46 2.03 -6.56 4.19
CA GLY A 46 3.50 -6.60 4.30
C GLY A 46 4.19 -5.52 3.45
N GLY A 47 3.57 -5.11 2.35
CA GLY A 47 4.13 -4.14 1.41
C GLY A 47 4.29 -2.76 2.04
N ILE A 48 3.27 -2.28 2.77
CA ILE A 48 3.36 -0.97 3.42
C ILE A 48 4.43 -0.95 4.52
N ILE A 49 4.59 -2.05 5.26
CA ILE A 49 5.61 -2.18 6.30
C ILE A 49 7.01 -2.12 5.68
N CYS A 50 7.27 -2.91 4.64
CA CYS A 50 8.56 -2.95 3.97
C CYS A 50 8.89 -1.59 3.32
N PHE A 51 7.90 -0.94 2.70
CA PHE A 51 8.04 0.40 2.14
C PHE A 51 8.42 1.41 3.22
N VAL A 52 7.77 1.39 4.38
CA VAL A 52 8.07 2.32 5.47
C VAL A 52 9.45 2.07 6.05
N ILE A 53 9.86 0.81 6.25
CA ILE A 53 11.22 0.47 6.68
C ILE A 53 12.26 1.03 5.71
N GLU A 54 12.05 0.81 4.42
CA GLU A 54 12.96 1.28 3.38
C GLU A 54 13.07 2.81 3.39
N ARG A 55 11.95 3.52 3.46
CA ARG A 55 11.93 4.99 3.52
C ARG A 55 12.53 5.54 4.81
N SER A 56 12.40 4.84 5.93
CA SER A 56 13.08 5.20 7.19
C SER A 56 14.59 5.08 7.05
N ILE A 57 15.08 3.99 6.44
CA ILE A 57 16.52 3.81 6.19
C ILE A 57 17.04 4.86 5.21
N ALA A 58 16.29 5.17 4.14
CA ALA A 58 16.64 6.23 3.20
C ALA A 58 16.72 7.60 3.89
N THR A 59 15.83 7.87 4.85
CA THR A 59 15.86 9.10 5.66
C THR A 59 17.12 9.16 6.54
N LEU A 60 17.46 8.05 7.22
CA LEU A 60 18.64 7.95 8.09
C LEU A 60 19.96 8.02 7.30
N LEU A 61 20.00 7.44 6.11
CA LEU A 61 21.19 7.35 5.25
C LEU A 61 21.18 8.36 4.10
N SER A 62 20.40 9.44 4.21
CA SER A 62 20.14 10.41 3.13
C SER A 62 21.39 10.98 2.43
N LYS A 63 22.53 11.06 3.13
CA LYS A 63 23.81 11.53 2.55
C LYS A 63 24.38 10.58 1.50
N ASP A 64 24.33 9.28 1.75
CA ASP A 64 25.03 8.25 0.97
C ASP A 64 24.10 7.16 0.42
N TYR A 65 22.77 7.36 0.49
CA TYR A 65 21.79 6.33 0.11
C TYR A 65 21.95 5.89 -1.35
N GLU A 66 22.14 6.84 -2.27
CA GLU A 66 22.29 6.58 -3.71
C GLU A 66 23.73 6.28 -4.13
N THR A 67 24.71 6.80 -3.42
CA THR A 67 26.12 6.67 -3.80
C THR A 67 26.66 5.27 -3.50
N THR A 68 26.09 4.60 -2.51
CA THR A 68 26.48 3.23 -2.15
C THR A 68 25.40 2.24 -2.57
N PRO A 69 25.69 1.29 -3.47
CA PRO A 69 24.70 0.32 -3.92
C PRO A 69 24.34 -0.64 -2.77
N ARG A 70 23.13 -0.51 -2.23
CA ARG A 70 22.62 -1.35 -1.12
C ARG A 70 21.68 -2.44 -1.61
N ARG A 71 22.12 -3.26 -2.57
CA ARG A 71 21.33 -4.37 -3.12
C ARG A 71 20.85 -5.35 -2.05
N TRP A 72 21.66 -5.54 -1.01
CA TRP A 72 21.31 -6.38 0.15
C TRP A 72 20.03 -5.92 0.84
N LEU A 73 19.76 -4.61 0.90
CA LEU A 73 18.56 -4.06 1.53
C LEU A 73 17.32 -4.45 0.74
N THR A 74 17.35 -4.29 -0.59
CA THR A 74 16.25 -4.70 -1.47
C THR A 74 15.98 -6.20 -1.36
N VAL A 75 17.03 -7.03 -1.39
CA VAL A 75 16.90 -8.50 -1.24
C VAL A 75 16.31 -8.85 0.12
N PHE A 76 16.81 -8.24 1.19
CA PHE A 76 16.30 -8.44 2.55
C PHE A 76 14.82 -8.08 2.67
N LEU A 77 14.42 -6.90 2.19
CA LEU A 77 13.03 -6.44 2.24
C LEU A 77 12.11 -7.34 1.41
N HIS A 78 12.58 -7.82 0.26
CA HIS A 78 11.80 -8.74 -0.57
C HIS A 78 11.57 -10.09 0.13
N ILE A 79 12.61 -10.65 0.77
CA ILE A 79 12.50 -11.89 1.55
C ILE A 79 11.56 -11.67 2.75
N LEU A 80 11.73 -10.57 3.48
CA LEU A 80 10.88 -10.22 4.63
C LEU A 80 9.41 -10.08 4.21
N HIS A 81 9.15 -9.45 3.07
CA HIS A 81 7.81 -9.23 2.53
C HIS A 81 7.11 -10.56 2.22
N HIS A 82 7.77 -11.45 1.48
CA HIS A 82 7.21 -12.75 1.15
C HIS A 82 7.08 -13.67 2.37
N PHE A 83 8.05 -13.63 3.29
CA PHE A 83 7.97 -14.39 4.53
C PHE A 83 6.74 -13.99 5.36
N ASN A 84 6.49 -12.68 5.50
CA ASN A 84 5.30 -12.17 6.20
C ASN A 84 4.01 -12.61 5.50
N ALA A 85 3.96 -12.53 4.15
CA ALA A 85 2.77 -12.94 3.40
C ALA A 85 2.46 -14.44 3.55
N ILE A 86 3.48 -15.30 3.51
CA ILE A 86 3.33 -16.75 3.73
C ILE A 86 2.89 -17.02 5.17
N PHE A 87 3.50 -16.35 6.15
CA PHE A 87 3.14 -16.50 7.55
C PHE A 87 1.66 -16.16 7.78
N MET A 88 1.20 -15.00 7.31
CA MET A 88 -0.21 -14.62 7.39
C MET A 88 -1.10 -15.64 6.66
N CYS A 89 -0.74 -16.04 5.45
CA CYS A 89 -1.49 -17.01 4.66
C CYS A 89 -1.75 -18.32 5.42
N LEU A 90 -0.73 -18.88 6.09
CA LEU A 90 -0.85 -20.12 6.84
C LEU A 90 -1.77 -19.94 8.06
N PHE A 91 -1.60 -18.86 8.82
CA PHE A 91 -2.39 -18.61 10.02
C PHE A 91 -3.88 -18.46 9.72
N PHE A 92 -4.21 -17.71 8.66
CA PHE A 92 -5.60 -17.51 8.25
C PHE A 92 -6.20 -18.72 7.51
N SER A 93 -5.44 -19.40 6.64
CA SER A 93 -5.99 -20.54 5.88
C SER A 93 -6.29 -21.74 6.77
N PHE A 94 -5.48 -21.96 7.80
CA PHE A 94 -5.60 -23.11 8.70
C PHE A 94 -6.18 -22.76 10.08
N HIS A 95 -6.67 -21.52 10.27
CA HIS A 95 -7.24 -21.05 11.54
C HIS A 95 -6.34 -21.38 12.75
N VAL A 96 -5.02 -21.20 12.59
CA VAL A 96 -4.02 -21.51 13.63
C VAL A 96 -4.23 -20.64 14.86
N LEU A 97 -4.68 -19.41 14.64
CA LEU A 97 -5.14 -18.49 15.67
C LEU A 97 -6.57 -18.10 15.37
N PRO A 98 -7.35 -17.80 16.43
CA PRO A 98 -8.68 -17.30 16.22
C PRO A 98 -8.63 -15.91 15.56
N LEU A 99 -9.62 -15.64 14.72
CA LEU A 99 -9.73 -14.44 13.89
C LEU A 99 -9.72 -13.18 14.76
N ASN A 100 -10.37 -13.20 15.92
CA ASN A 100 -10.37 -12.07 16.84
C ASN A 100 -8.95 -11.64 17.26
N ILE A 101 -8.05 -12.58 17.52
CA ILE A 101 -6.65 -12.32 17.88
C ILE A 101 -5.91 -11.75 16.67
N LEU A 102 -6.11 -12.33 15.48
CA LEU A 102 -5.49 -11.84 14.24
C LEU A 102 -5.93 -10.41 13.91
N LEU A 103 -7.20 -10.08 14.15
CA LEU A 103 -7.75 -8.74 13.98
C LEU A 103 -7.15 -7.75 14.97
N VAL A 104 -6.99 -8.15 16.24
CA VAL A 104 -6.33 -7.33 17.25
C VAL A 104 -4.88 -7.04 16.83
N PHE A 105 -4.13 -8.04 16.35
CA PHE A 105 -2.78 -7.81 15.84
C PHE A 105 -2.76 -6.85 14.66
N ASN A 106 -3.68 -6.99 13.71
CA ASN A 106 -3.80 -6.08 12.57
C ASN A 106 -4.11 -4.64 13.03
N ALA A 107 -5.09 -4.46 13.92
CA ALA A 107 -5.47 -3.16 14.46
C ALA A 107 -4.31 -2.49 15.23
N ILE A 108 -3.58 -3.26 16.05
CA ILE A 108 -2.39 -2.77 16.75
C ILE A 108 -1.31 -2.35 15.74
N GLY A 109 -1.03 -3.19 14.73
CA GLY A 109 -0.08 -2.87 13.67
C GLY A 109 -0.44 -1.58 12.94
N PHE A 110 -1.71 -1.40 12.62
CA PHE A 110 -2.23 -0.20 11.99
C PHE A 110 -2.06 1.05 12.89
N ALA A 111 -2.36 0.90 14.18
CA ALA A 111 -2.22 1.96 15.18
C ALA A 111 -0.77 2.42 15.37
N PHE A 112 0.23 1.58 15.06
CA PHE A 112 1.63 1.99 15.06
C PHE A 112 2.11 2.54 13.71
N ILE A 113 1.78 1.86 12.61
CA ILE A 113 2.33 2.19 11.29
C ILE A 113 1.82 3.54 10.78
N VAL A 114 0.54 3.85 10.98
CA VAL A 114 -0.04 5.09 10.44
C VAL A 114 0.55 6.33 11.13
N PRO A 115 0.57 6.44 12.47
CA PRO A 115 1.24 7.55 13.14
C PRO A 115 2.72 7.65 12.76
N TYR A 116 3.40 6.52 12.56
CA TYR A 116 4.80 6.52 12.15
C TYR A 116 4.99 7.07 10.73
N ILE A 117 4.09 6.78 9.78
CA ILE A 117 4.09 7.39 8.44
C ILE A 117 3.93 8.90 8.54
N PHE A 118 2.99 9.39 9.36
CA PHE A 118 2.80 10.83 9.57
C PHE A 118 3.99 11.49 10.26
N PHE A 119 4.60 10.81 11.23
CA PHE A 119 5.84 11.25 11.87
C PHE A 119 6.99 11.37 10.85
N LEU A 120 7.21 10.33 10.04
CA LEU A 120 8.27 10.31 9.04
C LEU A 120 8.04 11.37 7.96
N ARG A 121 6.78 11.60 7.57
CA ARG A 121 6.38 12.70 6.68
C ARG A 121 6.72 14.06 7.28
N TYR A 122 6.32 14.31 8.53
CA TYR A 122 6.62 15.56 9.23
C TYR A 122 8.12 15.79 9.39
N TYR A 123 8.88 14.73 9.73
CA TYR A 123 10.33 14.80 9.83
C TYR A 123 10.98 15.18 8.48
N ASN A 124 10.59 14.50 7.40
CA ASN A 124 11.11 14.80 6.06
C ASN A 124 10.71 16.21 5.58
N GLU A 125 9.52 16.69 5.92
CA GLU A 125 9.10 18.07 5.64
C GLU A 125 9.97 19.10 6.38
N LYS A 126 10.26 18.84 7.66
CA LYS A 126 11.15 19.69 8.47
C LYS A 126 12.56 19.75 7.88
N GLU A 127 13.14 18.60 7.54
CA GLU A 127 14.46 18.54 6.92
C GLU A 127 14.49 19.22 5.56
N ARG A 128 13.45 19.04 4.74
CA ARG A 128 13.28 19.76 3.48
C ARG A 128 13.27 21.27 3.67
N ASN A 129 12.55 21.78 4.68
CA ASN A 129 12.47 23.21 4.95
C ASN A 129 13.81 23.78 5.42
N LYS A 130 14.55 23.07 6.28
CA LYS A 130 15.91 23.47 6.69
C LYS A 130 16.85 23.60 5.50
N MET A 131 16.79 22.66 4.56
CA MET A 131 17.61 22.70 3.33
C MET A 131 17.23 23.87 2.41
N ARG A 132 15.96 24.30 2.40
CA ARG A 132 15.51 25.46 1.61
C ARG A 132 15.91 26.79 2.24
N LEU A 133 15.95 26.86 3.58
CA LEU A 133 16.34 28.07 4.32
C LEU A 133 17.86 28.29 4.34
N ALA A 134 18.65 27.40 3.72
CA ALA A 134 20.10 27.49 3.66
C ALA A 134 20.76 27.53 5.07
N GLU A 135 20.06 27.05 6.09
CA GLU A 135 20.52 27.08 7.49
C GLU A 135 21.73 26.15 7.73
N ASN A 136 22.10 25.34 6.72
CA ASN A 136 23.24 24.41 6.74
C ASN A 136 23.84 24.17 5.34
N ILE A 137 24.13 25.23 4.57
CA ILE A 137 24.71 25.14 3.20
C ILE A 137 25.96 24.24 3.15
N THR A 138 26.75 24.19 4.21
CA THR A 138 28.03 23.47 4.26
C THR A 138 27.90 21.95 4.49
N ASN A 139 26.73 21.46 4.93
CA ASN A 139 26.57 20.07 5.40
C ASN A 139 25.65 19.20 4.53
N HIS A 140 24.93 19.79 3.57
CA HIS A 140 23.95 19.06 2.75
C HIS A 140 24.45 18.91 1.32
N SER A 141 24.86 17.68 0.98
CA SER A 141 25.19 17.30 -0.38
C SER A 141 23.95 17.39 -1.28
N LEU A 142 24.17 17.61 -2.58
CA LEU A 142 23.11 17.59 -3.59
C LEU A 142 22.29 16.28 -3.52
N THR A 143 22.96 15.16 -3.25
CA THR A 143 22.37 13.85 -3.01
C THR A 143 21.35 13.87 -1.88
N ALA A 144 21.69 14.46 -0.72
CA ALA A 144 20.77 14.52 0.42
C ALA A 144 19.50 15.32 0.13
N LYS A 145 19.61 16.38 -0.69
CA LYS A 145 18.45 17.18 -1.12
C LYS A 145 17.52 16.40 -2.04
N PHE A 146 18.08 15.69 -3.03
CA PHE A 146 17.28 14.83 -3.91
C PHE A 146 16.58 13.72 -3.14
N GLN A 147 17.29 13.06 -2.22
CA GLN A 147 16.72 12.02 -1.36
C GLN A 147 15.58 12.52 -0.48
N THR A 148 15.72 13.71 0.09
CA THR A 148 14.68 14.31 0.93
C THR A 148 13.42 14.65 0.11
N GLU A 149 13.58 15.14 -1.13
CA GLU A 149 12.44 15.42 -2.01
C GLU A 149 11.72 14.14 -2.43
N GLU A 150 12.47 13.09 -2.77
CA GLU A 150 11.91 11.77 -3.10
C GLU A 150 11.19 11.15 -1.90
N ASN A 151 11.81 11.17 -0.71
CA ASN A 151 11.20 10.65 0.51
C ASN A 151 9.92 11.42 0.86
N MET A 152 9.91 12.75 0.70
CA MET A 152 8.69 13.55 0.93
C MET A 152 7.58 13.20 -0.06
N ARG A 153 7.89 13.05 -1.35
CA ARG A 153 6.91 12.60 -2.37
C ARG A 153 6.37 11.21 -2.01
N SER A 154 7.25 10.29 -1.65
CA SER A 154 6.92 8.91 -1.30
C SER A 154 6.05 8.84 -0.03
N MET A 155 6.37 9.63 0.99
CA MET A 155 5.58 9.72 2.23
C MET A 155 4.19 10.34 2.01
N ASN A 156 4.06 11.30 1.10
CA ASN A 156 2.74 11.83 0.74
C ASN A 156 1.86 10.77 0.08
N ILE A 157 2.43 9.91 -0.78
CA ILE A 157 1.73 8.78 -1.39
C ILE A 157 1.34 7.78 -0.30
N ALA A 158 2.27 7.40 0.55
CA ALA A 158 2.04 6.46 1.64
C ALA A 158 0.95 6.94 2.60
N ALA A 159 0.97 8.21 3.01
CA ALA A 159 -0.06 8.79 3.87
C ALA A 159 -1.45 8.73 3.23
N ARG A 160 -1.57 9.00 1.92
CA ARG A 160 -2.85 8.87 1.20
C ARG A 160 -3.33 7.42 1.16
N ILE A 161 -2.44 6.47 0.84
CA ILE A 161 -2.76 5.04 0.84
C ILE A 161 -3.21 4.60 2.24
N SER A 162 -2.49 5.00 3.30
CA SER A 162 -2.84 4.68 4.68
C SER A 162 -4.23 5.20 5.07
N ILE A 163 -4.62 6.39 4.62
CA ILE A 163 -5.98 6.90 4.86
C ILE A 163 -7.02 6.02 4.17
N ILE A 164 -6.80 5.66 2.89
CA ILE A 164 -7.72 4.81 2.14
C ILE A 164 -7.86 3.44 2.82
N VAL A 165 -6.73 2.78 3.11
CA VAL A 165 -6.70 1.47 3.79
C VAL A 165 -7.36 1.57 5.17
N GLY A 166 -7.08 2.63 5.95
CA GLY A 166 -7.67 2.81 7.26
C GLY A 166 -9.19 2.95 7.26
N VAL A 167 -9.76 3.60 6.23
CA VAL A 167 -11.22 3.64 6.06
C VAL A 167 -11.77 2.23 5.82
N PHE A 168 -11.12 1.44 4.96
CA PHE A 168 -11.52 0.05 4.72
C PHE A 168 -11.40 -0.83 5.96
N ASP A 169 -10.32 -0.70 6.72
CA ASP A 169 -10.10 -1.46 7.95
C ASP A 169 -11.14 -1.11 9.02
N ILE A 170 -11.50 0.18 9.17
CA ILE A 170 -12.58 0.60 10.08
C ILE A 170 -13.91 -0.02 9.64
N LEU A 171 -14.26 0.05 8.36
CA LEU A 171 -15.50 -0.57 7.85
C LEU A 171 -15.51 -2.08 8.11
N PHE A 172 -14.37 -2.75 7.91
CA PHE A 172 -14.20 -4.18 8.19
C PHE A 172 -14.44 -4.49 9.67
N LEU A 173 -13.83 -3.73 10.58
CA LEU A 173 -14.01 -3.87 12.02
C LEU A 173 -15.46 -3.64 12.45
N VAL A 174 -16.13 -2.63 11.90
CA VAL A 174 -17.57 -2.39 12.19
C VAL A 174 -18.41 -3.61 11.82
N VAL A 175 -18.19 -4.19 10.63
CA VAL A 175 -18.93 -5.38 10.20
C VAL A 175 -18.68 -6.56 11.13
N ILE A 176 -17.43 -6.80 11.53
CA ILE A 176 -17.09 -7.88 12.47
C ILE A 176 -17.74 -7.67 13.85
N ILE A 177 -17.79 -6.43 14.33
CA ILE A 177 -18.46 -6.12 15.61
C ILE A 177 -19.96 -6.39 15.48
N LEU A 178 -20.61 -5.91 14.43
CA LEU A 178 -22.05 -6.13 14.19
C LEU A 178 -22.38 -7.63 14.08
N ALA A 179 -21.50 -8.39 13.42
CA ALA A 179 -21.56 -9.84 13.35
C ALA A 179 -21.44 -10.51 14.72
N THR A 180 -20.47 -10.10 15.53
CA THR A 180 -20.27 -10.60 16.90
C THR A 180 -21.48 -10.29 17.79
N CYS A 181 -22.11 -9.13 17.58
CA CYS A 181 -23.33 -8.73 18.28
C CYS A 181 -24.61 -9.39 17.76
N GLN A 182 -24.53 -10.31 16.79
CA GLN A 182 -25.67 -11.04 16.22
C GLN A 182 -26.81 -10.14 15.73
N VAL A 183 -26.45 -8.98 15.14
CA VAL A 183 -27.44 -8.04 14.58
C VAL A 183 -28.19 -8.70 13.41
N PRO A 184 -29.52 -8.55 13.29
CA PRO A 184 -30.27 -9.06 12.15
C PRO A 184 -29.69 -8.54 10.83
N GLY A 185 -29.36 -9.45 9.90
CA GLY A 185 -28.73 -9.10 8.62
C GLY A 185 -27.21 -9.25 8.57
N ALA A 186 -26.56 -9.83 9.59
CA ALA A 186 -25.13 -10.16 9.62
C ALA A 186 -24.61 -10.79 8.31
N GLU A 187 -25.38 -11.69 7.70
CA GLU A 187 -25.05 -12.36 6.42
C GLU A 187 -24.80 -11.38 5.27
N ILE A 188 -25.64 -10.34 5.15
CA ILE A 188 -25.52 -9.33 4.10
C ILE A 188 -24.24 -8.50 4.34
N PHE A 189 -23.95 -8.18 5.60
CA PHE A 189 -22.73 -7.46 5.96
C PHE A 189 -21.47 -8.28 5.64
N PHE A 190 -21.47 -9.59 5.90
CA PHE A 190 -20.35 -10.47 5.54
C PHE A 190 -20.10 -10.54 4.04
N GLN A 191 -21.17 -10.73 3.24
CA GLN A 191 -21.05 -10.76 1.78
C GLN A 191 -20.56 -9.43 1.22
N ALA A 192 -21.07 -8.31 1.74
CA ALA A 192 -20.61 -6.98 1.35
C ALA A 192 -19.12 -6.78 1.67
N THR A 193 -18.67 -7.25 2.83
CA THR A 193 -17.27 -7.18 3.24
C THR A 193 -16.36 -8.01 2.36
N GLU A 194 -16.75 -9.24 2.02
CA GLU A 194 -15.98 -10.10 1.12
C GLU A 194 -15.83 -9.46 -0.28
N VAL A 195 -16.92 -8.88 -0.79
CA VAL A 195 -16.90 -8.12 -2.05
C VAL A 195 -15.96 -6.93 -1.96
N VAL A 196 -15.98 -6.16 -0.87
CA VAL A 196 -15.08 -5.01 -0.66
C VAL A 196 -13.62 -5.45 -0.60
N LEU A 197 -13.30 -6.57 0.07
CA LEU A 197 -11.95 -7.11 0.14
C LEU A 197 -11.44 -7.54 -1.25
N ILE A 198 -12.27 -8.23 -2.03
CA ILE A 198 -11.92 -8.69 -3.38
C ILE A 198 -11.81 -7.52 -4.37
N LEU A 199 -12.68 -6.51 -4.24
CA LEU A 199 -12.70 -5.33 -5.10
C LEU A 199 -11.77 -4.20 -4.62
N ASN A 200 -10.98 -4.42 -3.58
CA ASN A 200 -10.01 -3.44 -3.09
C ASN A 200 -9.07 -2.85 -4.17
N PRO A 201 -8.67 -3.56 -5.26
CA PRO A 201 -7.77 -2.98 -6.26
C PRO A 201 -8.47 -1.85 -7.03
N LEU A 202 -9.79 -1.91 -7.18
CA LEU A 202 -10.58 -0.87 -7.85
C LEU A 202 -10.53 0.46 -7.09
N PHE A 203 -10.23 0.45 -5.79
CA PHE A 203 -10.10 1.66 -4.99
C PHE A 203 -8.63 2.05 -4.78
N LEU A 204 -7.77 1.08 -4.50
CA LEU A 204 -6.35 1.30 -4.25
C LEU A 204 -5.62 1.81 -5.50
N ILE A 205 -5.84 1.20 -6.66
CA ILE A 205 -5.11 1.55 -7.89
C ILE A 205 -5.43 3.00 -8.31
N PRO A 206 -6.69 3.45 -8.40
CA PRO A 206 -6.97 4.87 -8.66
C PRO A 206 -6.44 5.81 -7.57
N GLY A 207 -6.46 5.38 -6.30
CA GLY A 207 -5.85 6.14 -5.19
C GLY A 207 -4.36 6.39 -5.39
N ILE A 208 -3.61 5.36 -5.79
CA ILE A 208 -2.17 5.45 -6.09
C ILE A 208 -1.93 6.33 -7.32
N ILE A 209 -2.65 6.07 -8.42
CA ILE A 209 -2.51 6.82 -9.67
C ILE A 209 -2.78 8.31 -9.46
N SER A 210 -3.86 8.65 -8.75
CA SER A 210 -4.21 10.04 -8.43
C SER A 210 -3.23 10.74 -7.49
N SER A 211 -2.40 9.97 -6.77
CA SER A 211 -1.38 10.50 -5.85
C SER A 211 -0.18 11.10 -6.55
N VAL A 212 0.06 10.74 -7.81
CA VAL A 212 1.17 11.24 -8.61
C VAL A 212 0.64 11.93 -9.86
N ALA A 213 0.88 13.23 -10.00
CA ALA A 213 0.37 14.01 -11.14
C ALA A 213 0.76 13.42 -12.50
N GLU A 214 2.01 12.96 -12.65
CA GLU A 214 2.51 12.31 -13.87
C GLU A 214 1.72 11.03 -14.19
N TRP A 215 1.51 10.17 -13.20
CA TRP A 215 0.79 8.90 -13.37
C TRP A 215 -0.69 9.15 -13.65
N ARG A 216 -1.30 10.07 -12.92
CA ARG A 216 -2.68 10.51 -13.16
C ARG A 216 -2.84 11.05 -14.56
N ASN A 217 -2.01 11.97 -15.00
CA ASN A 217 -2.14 12.59 -16.32
C ASN A 217 -1.98 11.54 -17.43
N LYS A 218 -0.96 10.68 -17.32
CA LYS A 218 -0.75 9.58 -18.26
C LYS A 218 -1.90 8.57 -18.26
N PHE A 219 -2.44 8.22 -17.09
CA PHE A 219 -3.62 7.36 -16.99
C PHE A 219 -4.84 8.01 -17.64
N MET A 220 -5.05 9.31 -17.40
CA MET A 220 -6.14 10.07 -18.00
C MET A 220 -6.03 10.13 -19.52
N GLU A 221 -4.85 10.16 -20.14
CA GLU A 221 -4.69 10.09 -21.60
C GLU A 221 -5.20 8.77 -22.21
N HIS A 222 -5.13 7.68 -21.45
CA HIS A 222 -5.54 6.35 -21.91
C HIS A 222 -7.03 6.09 -21.70
N LEU A 223 -7.72 6.92 -20.90
CA LEU A 223 -9.16 6.79 -20.71
C LEU A 223 -9.91 7.29 -21.96
N PRO A 224 -10.93 6.54 -22.44
CA PRO A 224 -11.68 6.95 -23.63
C PRO A 224 -12.46 8.27 -23.42
N ILE A 225 -12.70 8.67 -22.17
CA ILE A 225 -13.52 9.83 -21.77
C ILE A 225 -12.79 11.17 -21.99
N THR A 226 -11.46 11.21 -21.90
CA THR A 226 -10.65 12.43 -22.10
C THR A 226 -10.45 12.80 -23.56
N ARG A 227 -10.63 11.87 -24.50
CA ARG A 227 -10.67 12.16 -25.94
C ARG A 227 -11.80 13.13 -26.33
N LEU A 228 -12.79 13.32 -25.45
CA LEU A 228 -13.88 14.28 -25.62
C LEU A 228 -13.59 15.68 -25.07
N ARG A 229 -12.49 15.88 -24.33
CA ARG A 229 -12.19 17.14 -23.61
C ARG A 229 -10.87 17.80 -23.99
N ILE A 230 -10.03 17.17 -24.80
CA ILE A 230 -8.78 17.77 -25.27
C ILE A 230 -9.12 18.65 -26.47
N ASP A 231 -9.24 19.97 -26.23
CA ASP A 231 -9.17 20.96 -27.30
C ASP A 231 -7.78 20.85 -27.95
N PRO A 232 -7.68 20.51 -29.25
CA PRO A 232 -6.40 20.37 -29.94
C PRO A 232 -5.56 21.66 -29.94
N ASN A 233 -6.16 22.83 -29.70
CA ASN A 233 -5.48 24.12 -29.69
C ASN A 233 -5.03 24.61 -28.30
N HIS A 234 -5.36 23.87 -27.23
CA HIS A 234 -4.98 24.26 -25.87
C HIS A 234 -4.43 23.07 -25.08
N ASN A 235 -3.36 22.48 -25.60
CA ASN A 235 -2.62 21.43 -24.90
C ASN A 235 -1.33 22.01 -24.27
N PRO A 236 -1.32 22.37 -22.97
CA PRO A 236 -0.10 22.82 -22.29
C PRO A 236 0.93 21.71 -22.06
N TYR A 237 0.69 20.48 -22.56
CA TYR A 237 1.49 19.29 -22.28
C TYR A 237 2.08 18.59 -23.51
N ILE A 238 2.14 19.25 -24.68
CA ILE A 238 2.98 18.74 -25.78
C ILE A 238 4.45 18.94 -25.39
N ILE A 239 5.03 17.94 -24.73
CA ILE A 239 6.48 17.83 -24.58
C ILE A 239 6.98 17.14 -25.86
N PRO A 240 7.90 17.77 -26.64
CA PRO A 240 8.43 17.15 -27.84
C PRO A 240 9.07 15.79 -27.49
N GLU A 241 8.77 14.79 -28.32
CA GLU A 241 9.10 13.36 -28.18
C GLU A 241 10.60 13.04 -28.09
N HIS A 242 11.47 14.05 -28.01
CA HIS A 242 12.92 13.91 -27.97
C HIS A 242 13.54 13.87 -26.56
N ASN A 243 12.73 13.92 -25.49
CA ASN A 243 13.23 14.19 -24.14
C ASN A 243 13.18 13.03 -23.12
N HIS A 244 12.87 11.79 -23.50
CA HIS A 244 12.83 10.70 -22.50
C HIS A 244 14.19 10.41 -21.83
N LYS A 245 15.32 10.65 -22.52
CA LYS A 245 16.65 10.62 -21.88
C LYS A 245 16.95 11.85 -21.01
N ARG A 246 16.20 12.94 -21.20
CA ARG A 246 16.45 14.24 -20.56
C ARG A 246 15.67 14.43 -19.25
N THR A 247 14.73 13.57 -18.88
CA THR A 247 13.91 13.79 -17.66
C THR A 247 14.71 13.70 -16.35
N ALA A 248 15.75 12.86 -16.31
CA ALA A 248 16.70 12.84 -15.19
C ALA A 248 17.76 13.96 -15.32
N GLU A 249 18.13 14.35 -16.54
CA GLU A 249 19.16 15.37 -16.79
C GLU A 249 18.63 16.82 -16.75
N LEU A 250 17.32 17.05 -16.92
CA LEU A 250 16.70 18.38 -16.90
C LEU A 250 16.82 19.05 -15.53
N PRO A 251 16.52 18.38 -14.41
CA PRO A 251 16.77 18.93 -13.08
C PRO A 251 18.25 19.25 -12.88
N PHE A 252 19.15 18.38 -13.34
CA PHE A 252 20.60 18.58 -13.22
C PHE A 252 21.13 19.75 -14.07
N SER A 253 20.63 19.92 -15.30
CA SER A 253 21.03 21.00 -16.21
C SER A 253 20.39 22.35 -15.86
N GLN A 254 19.14 22.36 -15.39
CA GLN A 254 18.51 23.56 -14.83
C GLN A 254 19.19 24.00 -13.53
N LEU A 255 19.64 23.05 -12.71
CA LEU A 255 20.47 23.36 -11.56
C LEU A 255 21.81 23.96 -12.01
N GLN A 256 22.52 23.34 -12.95
CA GLN A 256 23.81 23.84 -13.46
C GLN A 256 23.73 25.24 -14.11
N ALA A 257 22.61 25.56 -14.77
CA ALA A 257 22.37 26.88 -15.36
C ALA A 257 22.07 27.98 -14.32
N CYS A 258 21.62 27.64 -13.12
CA CYS A 258 21.46 28.58 -12.01
C CYS A 258 22.78 28.89 -11.26
N TRP A 259 23.92 28.40 -11.75
CA TRP A 259 25.26 28.61 -11.18
C TRP A 259 26.21 29.44 -12.08
N ILE A 260 25.67 30.22 -13.02
CA ILE A 260 26.39 31.36 -13.66
C ILE A 260 25.80 32.66 -13.12
#